data_AF-A0A923TLW0-F1
#
_entry.id   AF-A0A923TLW0-F1
#
_cell.length_a   1.000
_cell.length_b   1.000
_cell.length_c   1.000
_cell.angle_alpha   90.00
_cell.angle_beta   90.00
_cell.angle_gamma   90.00
#
_symmetry.space_group_name_H-M   'P 1'
#
loop_
_entity.id
_entity.type
_entity.pdbx_description
1 polymer ?
#
loop_
_entity_poly.entity_id
_entity_poly.type
_entity_poly.pdbx_seq_one_letter_code
_entity_poly.pdbx_strand_id
1 'polypeptide(L)'
;MRTNIVIDDQLMAAAMKAGGYKTKKDAVEEGLRLLARRAAYQNIRALRGKLQWSLEGDWRQDSAAHSVQEVRPGWPAKKPARKGGK
;
A
#
# COMPACT_ATOMS: atom_id res chain seq x y z
N MET A 1 15.07 -7.11 -9.51
CA MET A 1 16.26 -7.96 -9.31
C MET A 1 15.82 -9.42 -9.35
N ARG A 2 16.61 -10.32 -9.95
CA ARG A 2 16.35 -11.77 -9.90
C ARG A 2 17.05 -12.32 -8.66
N THR A 3 16.30 -13.01 -7.81
CA THR A 3 16.81 -13.60 -6.57
C THR A 3 16.22 -15.00 -6.42
N ASN A 4 17.02 -15.95 -5.93
CA ASN A 4 16.55 -17.27 -5.50
C ASN A 4 16.32 -17.24 -3.99
N ILE A 5 15.08 -17.50 -3.57
CA ILE A 5 14.67 -17.55 -2.17
C ILE A 5 13.71 -18.73 -1.99
N VAL A 6 13.80 -19.40 -0.83
CA VAL A 6 12.86 -20.44 -0.43
C VAL A 6 11.69 -19.78 0.29
N ILE A 7 10.46 -20.04 -0.17
CA ILE A 7 9.22 -19.49 0.41
C ILE A 7 8.32 -20.68 0.73
N ASP A 8 7.64 -20.62 1.86
CA ASP A 8 6.61 -21.59 2.24
C ASP A 8 5.47 -21.64 1.19
N ASP A 9 5.11 -22.85 0.76
CA ASP A 9 4.11 -23.05 -0.30
C ASP A 9 2.69 -22.69 0.16
N GLN A 10 2.34 -22.91 1.43
CA GLN A 10 1.04 -22.53 1.98
C GLN A 10 0.92 -21.01 2.03
N LEU A 11 1.99 -20.32 2.43
CA LEU A 11 2.04 -18.85 2.42
C LEU A 11 1.87 -18.28 1.01
N MET A 12 2.56 -18.84 0.02
CA MET A 12 2.44 -18.41 -1.37
C MET A 12 1.02 -18.65 -1.91
N ALA A 13 0.44 -19.82 -1.63
CA ALA A 13 -0.93 -20.13 -2.04
C ALA A 13 -1.96 -19.17 -1.42
N ALA A 14 -1.80 -18.84 -0.12
CA ALA A 14 -2.65 -17.87 0.56
C ALA A 14 -2.52 -16.47 -0.06
N ALA A 15 -1.29 -16.01 -0.34
CA ALA A 15 -1.05 -14.71 -0.96
C ALA A 15 -1.63 -14.63 -2.39
N MET A 16 -1.45 -15.68 -3.20
CA MET A 16 -2.02 -15.73 -4.55
C MET A 16 -3.55 -15.73 -4.52
N LYS A 17 -4.17 -16.47 -3.59
CA LYS A 17 -5.62 -16.51 -3.42
C LYS A 17 -6.17 -15.17 -2.93
N ALA A 18 -5.52 -14.54 -1.96
CA ALA A 18 -5.98 -13.28 -1.38
C ALA A 18 -5.88 -12.11 -2.37
N GLY A 19 -4.81 -12.05 -3.17
CA GLY A 19 -4.60 -10.96 -4.13
C GLY A 19 -5.02 -11.24 -5.57
N GLY A 20 -5.54 -12.44 -5.88
CA GLY A 20 -5.98 -12.81 -7.22
C GLY A 20 -4.84 -12.80 -8.27
N TYR A 21 -3.63 -13.13 -7.85
CA TYR A 21 -2.44 -13.00 -8.70
C TYR A 21 -2.27 -14.20 -9.64
N LYS A 22 -1.88 -13.93 -10.88
CA LYS A 22 -1.62 -14.96 -11.89
C LYS A 22 -0.23 -15.58 -11.76
N THR A 23 0.72 -14.86 -11.18
CA THR A 23 2.12 -15.31 -11.08
C THR A 23 2.65 -15.14 -9.65
N LYS A 24 3.55 -16.04 -9.23
CA LYS A 24 4.24 -15.94 -7.93
C LYS A 24 5.04 -14.63 -7.81
N LYS A 25 5.61 -14.14 -8.92
CA LYS A 25 6.33 -12.85 -8.96
C LYS A 25 5.41 -11.69 -8.59
N ASP A 26 4.22 -11.65 -9.18
CA ASP A 26 3.27 -10.56 -8.93
C ASP A 26 2.82 -10.54 -7.46
N ALA A 27 2.56 -11.72 -6.88
CA ALA A 27 2.23 -11.84 -5.46
C ALA A 27 3.33 -11.30 -4.55
N VAL A 28 4.59 -11.62 -4.85
CA VAL A 28 5.75 -11.14 -4.09
C VAL A 28 5.94 -9.64 -4.26
N GLU A 29 5.83 -9.10 -5.48
CA GLU A 29 5.98 -7.65 -5.71
C GLU A 29 4.90 -6.84 -5.00
N GLU A 30 3.64 -7.25 -5.07
CA GLU A 30 2.57 -6.55 -4.35
C GLU A 30 2.67 -6.72 -2.83
N GLY A 31 3.12 -7.88 -2.34
CA GLY A 31 3.42 -8.08 -0.92
C GLY A 31 4.49 -7.11 -0.41
N LEU A 32 5.57 -6.92 -1.18
CA LEU A 32 6.62 -5.96 -0.84
C LEU A 32 6.11 -4.51 -0.89
N ARG A 33 5.25 -4.17 -1.85
CA ARG A 33 4.61 -2.85 -1.90
C ARG A 33 3.69 -2.61 -0.70
N LEU A 34 2.95 -3.62 -0.26
CA LEU A 34 2.10 -3.52 0.92
C LEU A 34 2.94 -3.27 2.18
N LEU A 35 4.06 -3.96 2.33
CA LEU A 35 5.00 -3.73 3.44
C LEU A 35 5.57 -2.31 3.43
N ALA A 36 5.95 -1.80 2.26
CA ALA A 36 6.39 -0.41 2.13
C ALA A 36 5.31 0.61 2.54
N ARG A 37 4.04 0.36 2.18
CA ARG A 37 2.90 1.21 2.57
C ARG A 37 2.55 1.12 4.05
N ARG A 38 2.90 0.01 4.72
CA ARG A 38 2.59 -0.23 6.14
C ARG A 38 3.12 0.87 7.06
N ALA A 39 4.28 1.45 6.74
CA ALA A 39 4.85 2.56 7.52
C ALA A 39 3.93 3.79 7.53
N ALA A 40 3.33 4.14 6.38
CA ALA A 40 2.36 5.23 6.29
C ALA A 40 1.12 4.94 7.15
N TYR A 41 0.59 3.72 7.10
CA TYR A 41 -0.55 3.33 7.92
C TYR A 41 -0.25 3.34 9.43
N GLN A 42 0.98 3.02 9.84
CA GLN A 42 1.39 3.13 11.24
C GLN A 42 1.40 4.58 11.72
N ASN A 43 1.88 5.51 10.89
CA ASN A 43 1.85 6.94 11.20
C ASN A 43 0.41 7.45 11.37
N ILE A 44 -0.51 7.03 10.48
CA ILE A 44 -1.94 7.34 10.62
C ILE A 44 -2.49 6.78 11.94
N ARG A 45 -2.17 5.52 12.27
CA ARG A 45 -2.60 4.91 13.54
C ARG A 45 -2.05 5.67 14.75
N ALA A 46 -0.84 6.22 14.69
CA ALA A 46 -0.24 7.01 15.77
C ALA A 46 -0.94 8.36 16.00
N LEU A 47 -1.69 8.86 15.01
CA LEU A 47 -2.53 10.06 15.12
C LEU A 47 -3.92 9.77 15.72
N ARG A 48 -4.28 8.49 15.90
CA ARG A 48 -5.55 8.10 16.52
C ARG A 48 -5.64 8.67 17.94
N GLY A 49 -6.71 9.42 18.21
CA GLY A 49 -6.95 10.09 19.50
C GLY A 49 -6.19 11.40 19.70
N LYS A 50 -5.31 11.80 18.76
CA LYS A 50 -4.63 13.11 18.78
C LYS A 50 -5.32 14.14 17.90
N LEU A 51 -6.12 13.69 16.92
CA LEU A 51 -6.92 14.55 16.07
C LEU A 51 -8.17 15.02 16.81
N GLN A 52 -8.30 16.34 16.98
CA GLN A 52 -9.53 16.96 17.45
C GLN A 52 -10.45 17.22 16.27
N TRP A 53 -11.61 16.58 16.29
CA TRP A 53 -12.66 16.77 15.29
C TRP A 53 -13.63 17.83 15.80
N SER A 54 -13.55 19.06 15.28
CA SER A 54 -14.53 20.11 15.57
C SER A 54 -15.60 20.16 14.48
N LEU A 55 -16.87 20.18 14.90
CA LEU A 55 -18.03 20.31 14.01
C LEU A 55 -18.46 21.77 13.76
N GLU A 56 -17.91 22.74 14.50
CA GLU A 56 -18.38 24.13 14.50
C GLU A 56 -17.35 25.21 14.08
N GLY A 57 -16.07 24.90 13.85
CA GLY A 57 -15.07 25.97 13.68
C GLY A 57 -13.87 25.63 12.81
N ASP A 58 -13.63 26.51 11.83
CA ASP A 58 -12.54 26.67 10.86
C ASP A 58 -11.41 25.60 10.83
N TRP A 59 -11.53 24.67 9.89
CA TRP A 59 -10.51 23.65 9.54
C TRP A 59 -9.28 24.23 8.82
N ARG A 60 -9.23 25.56 8.57
CA ARG A 60 -8.21 26.19 7.73
C ARG A 60 -6.92 26.58 8.44
N GLN A 61 -6.86 26.65 9.76
CA GLN A 61 -5.74 27.35 10.40
C GLN A 61 -4.41 26.58 10.54
N ASP A 62 -4.37 25.27 10.28
CA ASP A 62 -3.06 24.55 10.20
C ASP A 62 -3.12 23.22 9.44
N SER A 63 -3.90 23.18 8.36
CA SER A 63 -4.19 21.94 7.62
C SER A 63 -2.99 21.33 6.89
N ALA A 64 -1.91 22.10 6.65
CA ALA A 64 -0.70 21.58 6.02
C ALA A 64 0.11 20.66 6.95
N ALA A 65 0.14 20.95 8.27
CA ALA A 65 0.94 20.22 9.26
C ALA A 65 0.46 18.78 9.50
N HIS A 66 -0.81 18.48 9.19
CA HIS A 66 -1.45 17.20 9.53
C HIS A 66 -1.78 16.34 8.29
N SER A 67 -1.30 16.72 7.11
CA SER A 67 -1.53 15.95 5.88
C SER A 67 -0.65 14.69 5.85
N VAL A 68 -1.20 13.54 6.27
CA VAL A 68 -0.55 12.25 5.99
C VAL A 68 -0.80 11.90 4.53
N GLN A 69 0.06 12.39 3.65
CA GLN A 69 0.11 11.91 2.28
C GLN A 69 0.76 10.52 2.30
N GLU A 70 0.15 9.56 1.60
CA GLU A 70 0.87 8.33 1.28
C GLU A 70 2.18 8.73 0.59
N VAL A 71 3.33 8.32 1.14
CA VAL A 71 4.63 8.57 0.51
C VAL A 71 4.53 8.04 -0.90
N ARG A 72 4.61 8.93 -1.90
CA ARG A 72 4.52 8.54 -3.30
C ARG A 72 5.62 7.51 -3.54
N PRO A 73 5.27 6.27 -3.91
CA PRO A 73 6.29 5.26 -4.14
C PRO A 73 7.20 5.73 -5.28
N GLY A 74 8.51 5.75 -5.04
CA GLY A 74 9.51 6.10 -6.05
C GLY A 74 9.68 5.04 -7.14
N TRP A 75 8.96 3.91 -7.03
CA TRP A 75 8.98 2.83 -8.01
C TRP A 75 7.79 2.91 -8.97
N PRO A 76 7.99 2.60 -10.26
CA PRO A 76 6.95 2.69 -11.28
C PRO A 76 5.79 1.74 -10.95
N ALA A 77 4.56 2.27 -11.01
CA ALA A 77 3.35 1.45 -10.93
C ALA A 77 3.27 0.50 -12.13
N LYS A 78 2.75 -0.71 -11.91
CA LYS A 78 2.52 -1.67 -12.99
C LYS A 78 1.47 -1.09 -13.93
N LYS A 79 1.80 -0.88 -15.21
CA LYS A 79 0.83 -0.43 -16.22
C LYS A 79 -0.33 -1.43 -16.30
N PRO A 80 -1.59 -0.98 -16.38
CA PRO A 80 -2.71 -1.89 -16.58
C PRO A 80 -2.48 -2.66 -17.88
N ALA A 81 -2.76 -3.97 -17.86
CA ALA A 81 -2.68 -4.79 -19.06
C ALA A 81 -3.63 -4.19 -20.12
N ARG A 82 -3.10 -3.82 -21.29
CA ARG A 82 -3.91 -3.43 -22.45
C ARG A 82 -4.88 -4.59 -22.72
N LYS A 83 -6.18 -4.38 -22.46
CA LYS A 83 -7.22 -5.28 -23.01
C LYS A 83 -7.13 -5.14 -24.52
N GLY A 84 -6.65 -6.19 -25.19
CA GLY A 84 -6.66 -6.26 -26.64
C GLY A 84 -8.10 -6.17 -27.12
N GLY A 85 -8.46 -5.06 -27.75
CA GLY A 85 -9.66 -4.95 -28.55
C GLY A 85 -9.48 -5.83 -29.78
N LYS A 86 -10.43 -6.74 -29.98
CA LYS A 86 -10.76 -7.26 -31.31
C LYS A 86 -11.74 -6.28 -31.95
#